data_AF-A0ABD0B897-F1
#
_entry.id   AF-A0ABD0B897-F1
#
_cell.length_a   1.000
_cell.length_b   1.000
_cell.length_c   1.000
_cell.angle_alpha   90.00
_cell.angle_beta   90.00
_cell.angle_gamma   90.00
#
_symmetry.space_group_name_H-M   'P 1'
#
loop_
_entity.id
_entity.type
_entity.pdbx_description
1 polymer ?
#
loop_
_entity_poly.entity_id
_entity_poly.type
_entity_poly.pdbx_seq_one_letter_code
_entity_poly.pdbx_strand_id
1 'polypeptide(L)'
;MELWEVALSGAALLVGLKSLRVWLDNRALNAELQRRETNVATVYLNGIGIGSLPISQHRAMLAQARRDPRLYLHQAGNLLYMACTLLGHGIGNVPKLWAMVLVACLIFAPTEMADLVQLSQTQLPQLSGEQVVTGLQSLLSTSLIISYLALMLEFVMFPRATKYGYRDVFNDAVSFALRKEFEAPAHGEVEVRYWEAAAQDAQA
;
A
#
# COMPACT_ATOMS: atom_id res chain seq x y z
N MET A 1 6.10 24.95 -7.93
CA MET A 1 5.59 23.90 -7.03
C MET A 1 6.72 23.60 -6.09
N GLU A 2 6.50 23.79 -4.80
CA GLU A 2 7.54 23.61 -3.78
C GLU A 2 7.83 22.12 -3.58
N LEU A 3 9.05 21.78 -3.17
CA LEU A 3 9.47 20.38 -2.98
C LEU A 3 8.57 19.62 -1.99
N TRP A 4 8.12 20.31 -0.95
CA TRP A 4 7.23 19.74 0.07
C TRP A 4 5.83 19.47 -0.48
N GLU A 5 5.33 20.29 -1.42
CA GLU A 5 4.03 20.08 -2.08
C GLU A 5 4.05 18.81 -2.92
N VAL A 6 5.14 18.58 -3.67
CA VAL A 6 5.34 17.36 -4.45
C VAL A 6 5.37 16.14 -3.53
N ALA A 7 6.09 16.21 -2.41
CA ALA A 7 6.20 15.10 -1.49
C ALA A 7 4.86 14.77 -0.82
N LEU A 8 4.14 15.79 -0.32
CA LEU A 8 2.84 15.62 0.32
C LEU A 8 1.79 15.12 -0.66
N SER A 9 1.72 15.68 -1.87
CA SER A 9 0.77 15.24 -2.90
C SER A 9 1.05 13.79 -3.35
N GLY A 10 2.31 13.43 -3.54
CA GLY A 10 2.71 12.06 -3.86
C GLY A 10 2.31 11.05 -2.78
N ALA A 11 2.61 11.36 -1.51
CA ALA A 11 2.21 10.50 -0.39
C ALA A 11 0.68 10.42 -0.23
N ALA A 12 -0.03 11.55 -0.34
CA ALA A 12 -1.48 11.60 -0.25
C ALA A 12 -2.16 10.79 -1.36
N LEU A 13 -1.63 10.84 -2.59
CA LEU A 13 -2.13 10.06 -3.72
C LEU A 13 -2.01 8.55 -3.44
N LEU A 14 -0.87 8.09 -2.93
CA LEU A 14 -0.65 6.67 -2.59
C LEU A 14 -1.55 6.21 -1.44
N VAL A 15 -1.70 7.03 -0.40
CA VAL A 15 -2.64 6.77 0.71
C VAL A 15 -4.07 6.69 0.21
N GLY A 16 -4.47 7.63 -0.66
CA GLY A 16 -5.79 7.67 -1.29
C GLY A 16 -6.05 6.44 -2.14
N LEU A 17 -5.08 6.03 -2.96
CA LEU A 17 -5.14 4.82 -3.78
C LEU A 17 -5.32 3.56 -2.93
N LYS A 18 -4.56 3.44 -1.83
CA LYS A 18 -4.71 2.32 -0.89
C LYS A 18 -6.10 2.31 -0.24
N SER A 19 -6.56 3.46 0.22
CA SER A 19 -7.86 3.60 0.86
C SER A 19 -9.00 3.29 -0.10
N LEU A 20 -8.92 3.76 -1.35
CA LEU A 20 -9.87 3.46 -2.42
C LEU A 20 -9.92 1.97 -2.70
N ARG A 21 -8.76 1.31 -2.80
CA ARG A 21 -8.68 -0.14 -3.01
C ARG A 21 -9.33 -0.91 -1.88
N VAL A 22 -9.00 -0.59 -0.63
CA VAL A 22 -9.61 -1.21 0.56
C VAL A 22 -11.13 -0.99 0.56
N TRP A 23 -11.60 0.19 0.15
CA TRP A 23 -13.02 0.46 0.01
C TRP A 23 -13.68 -0.37 -1.10
N LEU A 24 -13.04 -0.51 -2.26
CA LEU A 24 -13.52 -1.36 -3.36
C LEU A 24 -13.57 -2.83 -2.96
N ASP A 25 -12.53 -3.33 -2.30
CA ASP A 25 -12.46 -4.71 -1.80
C ASP A 25 -13.56 -4.96 -0.77
N ASN A 26 -13.79 -4.03 0.16
CA ASN A 26 -14.89 -4.08 1.11
C ASN A 26 -16.27 -4.06 0.43
N ARG A 27 -16.43 -3.28 -0.65
CA ARG A 27 -17.67 -3.21 -1.41
C ARG A 27 -17.94 -4.52 -2.15
N ALA A 28 -16.91 -5.09 -2.78
CA ALA A 28 -16.98 -6.39 -3.44
C ALA A 28 -17.33 -7.50 -2.44
N LEU A 29 -16.66 -7.52 -1.29
CA LEU A 29 -16.94 -8.44 -0.19
C LEU A 29 -18.39 -8.33 0.30
N ASN A 30 -18.87 -7.12 0.58
CA ASN A 30 -20.25 -6.92 1.03
C ASN A 30 -21.27 -7.40 -0.02
N ALA A 31 -21.00 -7.17 -1.31
CA ALA A 31 -21.86 -7.64 -2.40
C ALA A 31 -21.86 -9.17 -2.51
N GLU A 32 -20.70 -9.82 -2.34
CA GLU A 32 -20.60 -11.28 -2.31
C GLU A 32 -21.34 -11.88 -1.13
N LEU A 33 -21.17 -11.30 0.06
CA LEU A 33 -21.89 -11.70 1.25
C LEU A 33 -23.41 -11.59 1.07
N GLN A 34 -23.89 -10.54 0.37
CA GLN A 34 -25.33 -10.35 0.08
C GLN A 34 -25.90 -11.36 -0.90
N ARG A 35 -25.10 -11.85 -1.85
CA ARG A 35 -25.54 -12.90 -2.78
C ARG A 35 -25.63 -14.27 -2.13
N ARG A 36 -24.93 -14.50 -1.01
CA ARG A 36 -24.68 -15.83 -0.43
C ARG A 36 -25.28 -16.00 0.96
N GLU A 37 -26.55 -15.62 1.16
CA GLU A 37 -27.16 -15.61 2.51
C GLU A 37 -27.30 -16.99 3.17
N THR A 38 -27.37 -18.07 2.38
CA THR A 38 -27.52 -19.47 2.85
C THR A 38 -26.21 -20.27 2.90
N ASN A 39 -25.07 -19.66 2.58
CA ASN A 39 -23.80 -20.38 2.47
C ASN A 39 -22.98 -20.39 3.78
N VAL A 40 -22.09 -21.38 3.87
CA VAL A 40 -21.16 -21.55 4.98
C VAL A 40 -19.80 -20.96 4.60
N ALA A 41 -19.22 -20.16 5.49
CA ALA A 41 -17.88 -19.62 5.34
C ALA A 41 -16.88 -20.59 5.99
N THR A 42 -15.88 -21.06 5.24
CA THR A 42 -14.78 -21.86 5.80
C THR A 42 -13.61 -20.94 6.12
N VAL A 43 -13.10 -21.07 7.34
CA VAL A 43 -12.00 -20.26 7.85
C VAL A 43 -10.72 -21.08 7.77
N TYR A 44 -9.69 -20.47 7.21
CA TYR A 44 -8.36 -21.01 7.08
C TYR A 44 -7.41 -20.16 7.92
N LEU A 45 -6.52 -20.80 8.66
CA LEU A 45 -5.43 -20.18 9.40
C LEU A 45 -4.11 -20.68 8.81
N ASN A 46 -3.30 -19.78 8.25
CA ASN A 46 -2.08 -20.14 7.54
C ASN A 46 -2.30 -21.22 6.46
N GLY A 47 -3.44 -21.16 5.76
CA GLY A 47 -3.82 -22.14 4.74
C GLY A 47 -4.42 -23.46 5.26
N ILE A 48 -4.51 -23.66 6.58
CA ILE A 48 -5.12 -24.85 7.19
C ILE A 48 -6.56 -24.53 7.58
N GLY A 49 -7.53 -25.29 7.08
CA GLY A 49 -8.94 -25.13 7.45
C GLY A 49 -9.15 -25.44 8.93
N ILE A 50 -9.52 -24.42 9.72
CA ILE A 50 -9.75 -24.54 11.17
C ILE A 50 -11.22 -24.75 11.52
N GLY A 51 -12.14 -24.34 10.64
CA GLY A 51 -13.56 -24.57 10.86
C GLY A 51 -14.45 -23.84 9.88
N SER A 52 -15.75 -23.96 10.09
CA SER A 52 -16.77 -23.38 9.23
C SER A 52 -17.80 -22.64 10.07
N LEU A 53 -18.18 -21.43 9.68
CA LEU A 53 -19.22 -20.65 10.36
C LEU A 53 -20.27 -20.12 9.38
N PRO A 54 -21.53 -19.95 9.82
CA PRO A 54 -22.56 -19.31 9.02
C PRO A 54 -22.17 -17.89 8.61
N ILE A 55 -22.43 -17.49 7.37
CA ILE A 55 -22.12 -16.13 6.88
C ILE A 55 -22.77 -15.03 7.75
N SER A 56 -23.94 -15.30 8.33
CA SER A 56 -24.61 -14.40 9.29
C SER A 56 -23.75 -14.11 10.52
N GLN A 57 -23.05 -15.11 11.05
CA GLN A 57 -22.15 -14.98 12.19
C GLN A 57 -20.90 -14.19 11.80
N HIS A 58 -20.33 -14.43 10.60
CA HIS A 58 -19.20 -13.65 10.09
C HIS A 58 -19.56 -12.15 9.95
N ARG A 59 -20.74 -11.87 9.40
CA ARG A 59 -21.27 -10.50 9.27
C ARG A 59 -21.46 -9.82 10.63
N ALA A 60 -21.93 -10.56 11.64
CA ALA A 60 -22.09 -10.04 12.99
C ALA A 60 -20.73 -9.63 13.58
N MET A 61 -19.69 -10.44 13.40
CA MET A 61 -18.32 -10.11 13.83
C MET A 61 -17.77 -8.87 13.12
N LEU A 62 -17.96 -8.75 11.80
CA LEU A 62 -17.60 -7.56 11.03
C LEU A 62 -18.35 -6.30 11.52
N ALA A 63 -19.66 -6.42 11.78
CA ALA A 63 -20.47 -5.33 12.29
C ALA A 63 -20.05 -4.92 13.71
N GLN A 64 -19.70 -5.88 14.56
CA GLN A 64 -19.19 -5.62 15.90
C GLN A 64 -17.86 -4.87 15.86
N ALA A 65 -16.91 -5.30 15.02
CA ALA A 65 -15.65 -4.57 14.82
C ALA A 65 -15.91 -3.13 14.36
N ARG A 66 -16.81 -2.92 13.39
CA ARG A 66 -17.15 -1.58 12.90
C ARG A 66 -17.84 -0.66 13.92
N ARG A 67 -18.36 -1.20 15.03
CA ARG A 67 -18.97 -0.41 16.12
C ARG A 67 -17.94 0.11 17.12
N ASP A 68 -16.72 -0.41 17.14
CA ASP A 68 -15.69 0.06 18.07
C ASP A 68 -15.00 1.33 17.54
N PRO A 69 -15.23 2.51 18.15
CA PRO A 69 -14.61 3.76 17.72
C PRO A 69 -13.08 3.74 17.85
N ARG A 70 -12.52 2.89 18.74
CA ARG A 70 -11.08 2.80 18.95
C ARG A 70 -10.36 2.26 17.72
N LEU A 71 -10.99 1.32 17.00
CA LEU A 71 -10.41 0.77 15.77
C LEU A 71 -10.26 1.83 14.67
N TYR A 72 -11.17 2.81 14.60
CA TYR A 72 -11.02 3.94 13.67
C TYR A 72 -9.82 4.83 14.02
N LEU A 73 -9.60 5.10 15.31
CA LEU A 73 -8.45 5.88 15.75
C LEU A 73 -7.14 5.14 15.46
N HIS A 74 -7.09 3.83 15.70
CA HIS A 74 -5.94 3.00 15.34
C HIS A 74 -5.72 2.94 13.82
N GLN A 75 -6.79 2.85 13.02
CA GLN A 75 -6.69 2.88 11.56
C GLN A 75 -6.17 4.24 11.06
N ALA A 76 -6.63 5.34 11.65
CA ALA A 76 -6.14 6.67 11.32
C ALA A 76 -4.64 6.82 11.66
N GLY A 77 -4.23 6.35 12.84
CA GLY A 77 -2.82 6.30 13.23
C GLY A 77 -1.97 5.42 12.29
N ASN A 78 -2.49 4.28 11.85
CA ASN A 78 -1.82 3.41 10.88
C ASN A 78 -1.65 4.10 9.51
N LEU A 79 -2.70 4.77 9.02
CA LEU A 79 -2.64 5.53 7.77
C LEU A 79 -1.66 6.69 7.86
N LEU A 80 -1.62 7.41 8.98
CA LEU A 80 -0.63 8.46 9.22
C LEU A 80 0.80 7.91 9.24
N TYR A 81 1.02 6.80 9.95
CA TYR A 81 2.32 6.12 9.96
C TYR A 81 2.75 5.68 8.56
N MET A 82 1.83 5.12 7.78
CA MET A 82 2.06 4.76 6.38
C MET A 82 2.42 5.99 5.55
N ALA A 83 1.69 7.11 5.71
CA ALA A 83 1.99 8.36 5.01
C ALA A 83 3.40 8.88 5.33
N CYS A 84 3.79 8.91 6.60
CA CYS A 84 5.14 9.29 7.03
C CYS A 84 6.20 8.35 6.47
N THR A 85 5.93 7.05 6.46
CA THR A 85 6.83 6.03 5.89
C THR A 85 7.02 6.24 4.39
N LEU A 86 5.93 6.52 3.66
CA LEU A 86 5.97 6.81 2.23
C LEU A 86 6.74 8.11 1.91
N LEU A 87 6.58 9.16 2.72
CA LEU A 87 7.40 10.37 2.61
C LEU A 87 8.89 10.05 2.73
N GLY A 88 9.26 9.28 3.75
CA GLY A 88 10.65 8.84 3.95
C GLY A 88 11.19 8.01 2.78
N HIS A 89 10.38 7.10 2.23
CA HIS A 89 10.77 6.30 1.07
C HIS A 89 10.89 7.14 -0.20
N GLY A 90 9.97 8.07 -0.44
CA GLY A 90 9.99 8.97 -1.59
C GLY A 90 11.25 9.82 -1.62
N ILE A 91 11.61 10.43 -0.49
CA ILE A 91 12.84 11.22 -0.34
C ILE A 91 14.08 10.30 -0.42
N GLY A 92 14.08 9.19 0.30
CA GLY A 92 15.21 8.25 0.35
C GLY A 92 15.51 7.54 -0.98
N ASN A 93 14.56 7.53 -1.92
CA ASN A 93 14.76 6.99 -3.25
C ASN A 93 15.43 7.97 -4.21
N VAL A 94 15.40 9.28 -3.95
CA VAL A 94 16.04 10.28 -4.83
C VAL A 94 17.56 10.02 -4.97
N PRO A 95 18.35 9.83 -3.89
CA PRO A 95 19.77 9.51 -4.04
C PRO A 95 20.03 8.21 -4.80
N LYS A 96 19.17 7.20 -4.61
CA LYS A 96 19.29 5.90 -5.31
C LYS A 96 19.05 6.06 -6.82
N LEU A 97 18.05 6.86 -7.20
CA LEU A 97 17.77 7.18 -8.60
C LEU A 97 18.98 7.87 -9.24
N TRP A 98 19.55 8.88 -8.58
CA TRP A 98 20.74 9.57 -9.07
C TRP A 98 21.94 8.63 -9.19
N ALA A 99 22.17 7.76 -8.21
CA ALA A 99 23.23 6.75 -8.29
C ALA A 99 23.04 5.82 -9.50
N MET A 100 21.82 5.34 -9.76
CA MET A 100 21.53 4.51 -10.93
C MET A 100 21.71 5.28 -12.25
N VAL A 101 21.23 6.53 -12.33
CA VAL A 101 21.38 7.36 -13.53
C VAL A 101 22.86 7.60 -13.83
N LEU A 102 23.67 7.92 -12.82
CA LEU A 102 25.12 8.11 -12.97
C LEU A 102 25.80 6.85 -13.49
N VAL A 103 25.50 5.69 -12.90
CA VAL A 103 26.04 4.40 -13.35
C VAL A 103 25.60 4.09 -14.78
N ALA A 104 24.32 4.29 -15.11
CA ALA A 104 23.79 4.06 -16.44
C ALA A 104 24.45 4.98 -17.49
N CYS A 105 24.57 6.28 -17.21
CA CYS A 105 25.24 7.21 -18.11
C CYS A 105 26.72 6.85 -18.30
N LEU A 106 27.43 6.44 -17.24
CA LEU A 106 28.84 6.06 -17.36
C LEU A 106 29.04 4.82 -18.24
N ILE A 107 28.11 3.86 -18.20
CA ILE A 107 28.18 2.62 -18.98
C ILE A 107 27.71 2.85 -20.42
N PHE A 108 26.57 3.51 -20.61
CA PHE A 108 25.89 3.57 -21.91
C PHE A 108 26.18 4.85 -22.70
N ALA A 109 26.57 5.94 -22.03
CA ALA A 109 26.79 7.25 -22.64
C ALA A 109 27.98 8.01 -22.02
N PRO A 110 29.20 7.44 -22.00
CA PRO A 110 30.35 8.03 -21.32
C PRO A 110 30.80 9.36 -21.93
N THR A 111 30.60 9.57 -23.24
CA THR A 111 30.92 10.85 -23.92
C THR A 111 29.99 11.96 -23.47
N GLU A 112 28.68 11.69 -23.39
CA GLU A 112 27.69 12.67 -22.90
C GLU A 112 27.95 13.07 -21.45
N MET A 113 28.46 12.14 -20.63
CA MET A 113 28.86 12.45 -19.26
C MET A 113 30.08 13.39 -19.22
N ALA A 114 31.06 13.18 -20.11
CA ALA A 114 32.21 14.09 -20.22
C ALA A 114 31.78 15.49 -20.67
N ASP A 115 30.87 15.57 -21.65
CA ASP A 115 30.30 16.83 -22.13
C ASP A 115 29.50 17.54 -21.03
N LEU A 116 28.71 16.81 -20.24
CA LEU A 116 28.02 17.35 -19.07
C LEU A 116 28.99 17.93 -18.04
N VAL A 117 30.10 17.23 -17.75
CA VAL A 117 31.13 17.73 -16.84
C VAL A 117 31.77 19.01 -17.39
N GLN A 118 32.11 19.04 -18.68
CA GLN A 118 32.69 20.22 -19.32
C GLN A 118 31.72 21.41 -19.35
N LEU A 119 30.44 21.16 -19.64
CA LEU A 119 29.39 22.17 -19.66
C LEU A 119 29.15 22.71 -18.24
N SER A 120 29.22 21.84 -17.23
CA SER A 120 29.16 22.25 -15.82
C SER A 120 30.30 23.21 -15.46
N GLN A 121 31.53 22.93 -15.89
CA GLN A 121 32.70 23.77 -15.56
C GLN A 121 32.67 25.13 -16.26
N THR A 122 32.11 25.18 -17.47
CA THR A 122 32.12 26.39 -18.31
C THR A 122 30.92 27.29 -18.08
N GLN A 123 29.72 26.71 -17.86
CA GLN A 123 28.48 27.46 -17.78
C GLN A 123 28.00 27.73 -16.35
N LEU A 124 28.18 26.82 -15.37
CA LEU A 124 27.74 27.08 -13.99
C LEU A 124 28.35 28.35 -13.38
N PRO A 125 29.66 28.66 -13.59
CA PRO A 125 30.24 29.89 -13.03
C PRO A 125 29.64 31.19 -13.58
N GLN A 126 28.95 31.11 -14.72
CA GLN A 126 28.35 32.27 -15.39
C GLN A 126 26.90 32.52 -14.96
N LEU A 127 26.28 31.55 -14.27
CA LEU A 127 24.90 31.66 -13.82
C LEU A 127 24.80 32.49 -12.54
N SER A 128 23.69 33.21 -12.39
CA SER A 128 23.36 33.87 -11.12
C SER A 128 23.01 32.81 -10.06
N GLY A 129 23.21 33.14 -8.77
CA GLY A 129 22.83 32.25 -7.67
C GLY A 129 21.35 31.84 -7.71
N GLU A 130 20.46 32.75 -8.15
CA GLU A 130 19.04 32.48 -8.31
C GLU A 130 18.75 31.44 -9.40
N GLN A 131 19.45 31.51 -10.54
CA GLN A 131 19.32 30.55 -11.63
C GLN A 131 19.78 29.15 -11.20
N VAL A 132 20.88 29.08 -10.42
CA VAL A 132 21.38 27.81 -9.88
C VAL A 132 20.38 27.20 -8.90
N VAL A 133 19.83 28.00 -7.98
CA VAL A 133 18.83 27.52 -7.01
C VAL A 133 17.56 27.04 -7.73
N THR A 134 17.06 27.80 -8.70
CA THR A 134 15.87 27.44 -9.46
C THR A 134 16.08 26.14 -10.26
N GLY A 135 17.25 26.00 -10.88
CA GLY A 135 17.63 24.78 -11.60
C GLY A 135 17.69 23.57 -10.67
N LEU A 136 18.32 23.71 -9.51
CA LEU A 136 18.41 22.64 -8.51
C LEU A 136 17.04 22.27 -7.94
N GLN A 137 16.18 23.25 -7.68
CA GLN A 137 14.80 23.01 -7.24
C GLN A 137 14.00 22.24 -8.30
N SER A 138 14.11 22.61 -9.57
CA SER A 138 13.45 21.91 -10.67
C SER A 138 13.94 20.45 -10.80
N LEU A 139 15.25 20.26 -10.69
CA LEU A 139 15.90 18.95 -10.76
C LEU A 139 15.48 18.04 -9.60
N LEU A 140 15.46 18.56 -8.37
CA LEU A 140 14.99 17.84 -7.18
C LEU A 140 13.49 17.54 -7.25
N SER A 141 12.67 18.49 -7.71
CA SER A 141 11.22 18.30 -7.87
C SER A 141 10.92 17.20 -8.88
N THR A 142 11.60 17.21 -10.02
CA THR A 142 11.47 16.18 -11.06
C THR A 142 11.91 14.82 -10.53
N SER A 143 13.02 14.78 -9.77
CA SER A 143 13.50 13.54 -9.13
C SER A 143 12.51 12.98 -8.12
N LEU A 144 11.86 13.84 -7.32
CA LEU A 144 10.81 13.43 -6.40
C LEU A 144 9.58 12.88 -7.14
N ILE A 145 9.14 13.53 -8.23
CA ILE A 145 8.03 13.04 -9.06
C ILE A 145 8.33 11.63 -9.58
N ILE A 146 9.53 11.42 -10.14
CA ILE A 146 9.96 10.11 -10.64
C ILE A 146 10.01 9.08 -9.51
N SER A 147 10.49 9.48 -8.33
CA SER A 147 10.52 8.63 -7.14
C SER A 147 9.13 8.15 -6.72
N TYR A 148 8.15 9.06 -6.64
CA TYR A 148 6.77 8.69 -6.32
C TYR A 148 6.10 7.88 -7.43
N LEU A 149 6.43 8.11 -8.70
CA LEU A 149 5.95 7.30 -9.81
C LEU A 149 6.46 5.84 -9.69
N ALA A 150 7.73 5.67 -9.33
CA ALA A 150 8.29 4.34 -9.07
C ALA A 150 7.62 3.65 -7.88
N LEU A 151 7.38 4.37 -6.78
CA LEU A 151 6.63 3.86 -5.63
C LEU A 151 5.19 3.48 -6.01
N MET A 152 4.52 4.29 -6.83
CA MET A 152 3.17 4.00 -7.34
C MET A 152 3.16 2.70 -8.15
N LEU A 153 4.14 2.52 -9.04
CA LEU A 153 4.27 1.31 -9.84
C LEU A 153 4.47 0.09 -8.94
N GLU A 154 5.34 0.18 -7.93
CA GLU A 154 5.52 -0.89 -6.93
C GLU A 154 4.20 -1.20 -6.21
N PHE A 155 3.43 -0.18 -5.86
CA PHE A 155 2.14 -0.31 -5.18
C PHE A 155 1.09 -1.04 -6.03
N VAL A 156 1.08 -0.79 -7.34
CA VAL A 156 0.17 -1.45 -8.29
C VAL A 156 0.62 -2.89 -8.55
N MET A 157 1.92 -3.12 -8.77
CA MET A 157 2.47 -4.45 -9.09
C MET A 157 2.51 -5.40 -7.90
N PHE A 158 2.68 -4.90 -6.66
CA PHE A 158 2.80 -5.71 -5.45
C PHE A 158 1.74 -5.33 -4.40
N PRO A 159 0.47 -5.74 -4.59
CA PRO A 159 -0.66 -5.31 -3.75
C PRO A 159 -0.56 -5.67 -2.27
N ARG A 160 0.15 -6.77 -1.99
CA ARG A 160 0.30 -7.36 -0.65
C ARG A 160 1.42 -6.72 0.15
N ALA A 161 2.02 -5.63 -0.33
CA ALA A 161 3.13 -4.98 0.32
C ALA A 161 2.70 -4.31 1.65
N THR A 162 2.63 -5.12 2.71
CA THR A 162 2.76 -4.70 4.12
C THR A 162 4.06 -3.94 4.38
N LYS A 163 4.99 -3.97 3.41
CA LYS A 163 6.28 -3.26 3.35
C LYS A 163 6.21 -1.78 3.74
N TYR A 164 5.07 -1.12 3.53
CA TYR A 164 4.87 0.29 3.88
C TYR A 164 4.20 0.52 5.23
N GLY A 165 4.07 -0.53 6.06
CA GLY A 165 3.51 -0.45 7.41
C GLY A 165 1.99 -0.42 7.48
N TYR A 166 1.30 -0.55 6.34
CA TYR A 166 -0.16 -0.63 6.32
C TYR A 166 -0.65 -1.89 7.01
N ARG A 167 -1.57 -1.72 7.97
CA ARG A 167 -2.27 -2.80 8.66
C ARG A 167 -3.77 -2.51 8.65
N ASP A 168 -4.55 -3.51 8.27
CA ASP A 168 -6.01 -3.43 8.36
C ASP A 168 -6.44 -3.83 9.78
N VAL A 169 -6.64 -2.81 10.61
CA VAL A 169 -6.93 -3.00 12.05
C VAL A 169 -8.31 -3.63 12.25
N PHE A 170 -9.24 -3.44 11.31
CA PHE A 170 -10.55 -4.09 11.35
C PHE A 170 -10.44 -5.57 11.02
N ASN A 171 -9.68 -5.92 9.99
CA ASN A 171 -9.46 -7.32 9.63
C ASN A 171 -8.73 -8.08 10.75
N ASP A 172 -7.76 -7.43 11.42
CA ASP A 172 -7.09 -8.02 12.58
C ASP A 172 -8.04 -8.31 13.73
N ALA A 173 -8.96 -7.38 14.02
CA ALA A 173 -9.95 -7.54 15.09
C ALA A 173 -10.91 -8.71 14.79
N VAL A 174 -11.36 -8.84 13.54
CA VAL A 174 -12.20 -9.97 13.10
C VAL A 174 -11.39 -11.27 13.15
N SER A 175 -10.15 -11.27 12.67
CA SER A 175 -9.25 -12.43 12.72
C SER A 175 -8.98 -12.89 14.15
N PHE A 176 -8.91 -11.96 15.12
CA PHE A 176 -8.80 -12.27 16.54
C PHE A 176 -10.10 -12.90 17.08
N ALA A 177 -11.26 -12.34 16.74
CA ALA A 177 -12.56 -12.90 17.13
C ALA A 177 -12.76 -14.32 16.58
N LEU A 178 -12.40 -14.56 15.31
CA LEU A 178 -12.47 -15.87 14.67
C LEU A 178 -11.54 -16.89 15.35
N ARG A 179 -10.31 -16.51 15.67
CA ARG A 179 -9.38 -17.40 16.40
C ARG A 179 -9.91 -17.76 17.79
N LYS A 180 -10.55 -16.81 18.47
CA LYS A 180 -11.18 -17.05 19.76
C LYS A 180 -12.37 -18.01 19.64
N GLU A 181 -13.18 -17.87 18.60
CA GLU A 181 -14.34 -18.75 18.33
C GLU A 181 -13.92 -20.21 18.09
N PHE A 182 -12.84 -20.42 17.32
CA PHE A 182 -12.33 -21.76 17.00
C PHE A 182 -11.27 -22.27 17.99
N GLU A 183 -11.09 -21.58 19.12
CA GLU A 183 -10.06 -21.89 20.13
C GLU A 183 -8.66 -22.13 19.54
N ALA A 184 -8.35 -21.47 18.42
CA ALA A 184 -7.11 -21.69 17.68
C ALA A 184 -5.95 -20.91 18.33
N PRO A 185 -4.95 -21.58 18.92
CA PRO A 185 -3.85 -20.90 19.62
C PRO A 185 -2.82 -20.28 18.65
N ALA A 186 -2.85 -20.68 17.38
CA ALA A 186 -1.85 -20.25 16.42
C ALA A 186 -2.07 -18.78 15.98
N HIS A 187 -0.95 -18.05 15.90
CA HIS A 187 -0.89 -16.73 15.27
C HIS A 187 -0.63 -16.90 13.77
N GLY A 188 -1.33 -16.13 12.94
CA GLY A 188 -1.28 -16.34 11.50
C GLY A 188 -2.26 -15.49 10.71
N GLU A 189 -2.13 -15.55 9.39
CA GLU A 189 -3.08 -14.97 8.46
C GLU A 189 -4.37 -15.79 8.47
N VAL A 190 -5.50 -15.13 8.74
CA VAL A 190 -6.82 -15.75 8.70
C VAL A 190 -7.46 -15.41 7.36
N GLU A 191 -7.71 -16.43 6.55
CA GLU A 191 -8.43 -16.32 5.29
C GLU A 191 -9.84 -16.90 5.45
N VAL A 192 -10.86 -16.16 5.06
CA VAL A 192 -12.24 -16.66 5.02
C VAL A 192 -12.61 -16.91 3.56
N ARG A 193 -12.94 -18.16 3.22
CA ARG A 193 -13.41 -18.55 1.88
C ARG A 193 -14.87 -18.95 1.92
N TYR A 194 -15.62 -18.51 0.93
CA TYR A 194 -17.04 -18.80 0.81
C TYR A 194 -17.23 -19.92 -0.19
N TRP A 195 -17.77 -21.05 0.27
CA TRP A 195 -18.19 -22.14 -0.59
C TRP A 195 -19.71 -22.11 -0.72
N GLU A 196 -20.23 -22.49 -1.89
CA GLU A 196 -21.64 -22.84 -1.98
C GLU A 196 -21.82 -24.15 -1.22
N ALA A 197 -22.77 -24.19 -0.29
CA ALA A 197 -23.16 -25.45 0.31
C ALA A 197 -23.69 -26.33 -0.83
N ALA A 198 -22.92 -27.36 -1.22
CA ALA A 198 -23.41 -28.33 -2.18
C ALA A 198 -24.75 -28.85 -1.64
N ALA A 199 -25.79 -28.79 -2.46
CA ALA A 199 -27.08 -29.39 -2.19
C ALA A 199 -26.90 -30.92 -2.07
N GLN A 200 -26.41 -31.38 -0.92
CA GLN A 200 -26.49 -32.77 -0.50
C GLN A 200 -27.92 -32.99 0.00
N ASP A 201 -28.84 -33.18 -0.95
CA ASP A 201 -30.14 -33.85 -0.76
C ASP A 201 -30.82 -34.07 -2.13
N ALA A 202 -30.05 -34.58 -3.10
CA ALA A 202 -30.58 -35.05 -4.37
C ALA A 202 -29.94 -36.39 -4.74
N GLN A 203 -30.20 -37.42 -3.92
CA GLN A 203 -30.30 -38.85 -4.27
C GLN A 203 -30.20 -39.70 -2.99
N ALA A 204 -31.34 -39.92 -2.35
CA ALA A 204 -31.62 -41.10 -1.54
C ALA A 204 -32.83 -41.81 -2.18
#